data_AF-A0A0Q7M4U3-F1
#
_entry.id   AF-A0A0Q7M4U3-F1
#
_cell.length_a   1.000
_cell.length_b   1.000
_cell.length_c   1.000
_cell.angle_alpha   90.00
_cell.angle_beta   90.00
_cell.angle_gamma   90.00
#
_symmetry.space_group_name_H-M   'P 1'
#
loop_
_entity.id
_entity.type
_entity.pdbx_description
1 polymer ?
#
loop_
_entity_poly.entity_id
_entity_poly.type
_entity_poly.pdbx_seq_one_letter_code
_entity_poly.pdbx_strand_id
1 'polypeptide(L)'
;MGMHRRFDKPSRVLLVVGPTLVQCVETAKHYGIERVASDSMRSVTDACRLRGWRAGTPFIAHDRESWSATKKGQDLDTVLGILVQQGRLRIAKARDLKEAGAVVSSEVAR
;
A
#
# COMPACT_ATOMS: atom_id res chain seq x y z
N MET A 1 18.26 18.13 -32.78
CA MET A 1 18.40 16.83 -32.09
C MET A 1 17.43 16.80 -30.92
N GLY A 2 16.28 16.12 -31.08
CA GLY A 2 15.24 16.07 -30.06
C GLY A 2 15.57 15.03 -29.00
N MET A 3 16.01 15.47 -27.82
CA MET A 3 16.00 14.63 -26.63
C MET A 3 14.55 14.42 -26.19
N HIS A 4 13.94 13.31 -26.63
CA HIS A 4 12.74 12.79 -25.99
C HIS A 4 13.12 12.40 -24.55
N ARG A 5 12.98 13.36 -23.62
CA ARG A 5 12.83 13.03 -22.20
C ARG A 5 11.58 12.16 -22.14
N ARG A 6 11.76 10.83 -22.11
CA ARG A 6 10.71 9.94 -21.63
C ARG A 6 10.36 10.49 -20.27
N PHE A 7 9.17 11.09 -20.13
CA PHE A 7 8.63 11.40 -18.82
C PHE A 7 8.55 10.06 -18.11
N ASP A 8 9.55 9.78 -17.27
CA ASP A 8 9.55 8.64 -16.38
C ASP A 8 8.21 8.74 -15.63
N LYS A 9 7.29 7.81 -15.92
CA LYS A 9 6.00 7.79 -15.22
C LYS A 9 6.38 7.69 -13.75
N PRO A 10 5.97 8.65 -12.90
CA PRO A 10 6.39 8.63 -11.50
C PRO A 10 6.01 7.26 -10.95
N SER A 11 7.03 6.50 -10.54
CA SER A 11 6.88 5.20 -9.92
C SER A 11 5.84 5.35 -8.82
N ARG A 12 4.67 4.74 -9.05
CA ARG A 12 3.53 4.87 -8.14
C ARG A 12 3.83 3.96 -6.96
N VAL A 13 4.42 4.53 -5.92
CA VAL A 13 4.69 3.83 -4.68
C VAL A 13 3.38 3.25 -4.14
N LEU A 14 3.38 1.94 -3.85
CA LEU A 14 2.31 1.24 -3.14
C LEU A 14 2.64 1.22 -1.65
N LEU A 15 1.71 1.70 -0.82
CA LEU A 15 1.86 1.64 0.63
C LEU A 15 1.31 0.32 1.17
N VAL A 16 2.08 -0.35 2.01
CA VAL A 16 1.66 -1.54 2.73
C VAL A 16 1.48 -1.16 4.19
N VAL A 17 0.24 -1.02 4.63
CA VAL A 17 -0.08 -0.44 5.93
C VAL A 17 -0.44 -1.55 6.92
N GLY A 18 0.19 -1.52 8.10
CA GLY A 18 -0.07 -2.45 9.19
C GLY A 18 0.63 -2.01 10.48
N PRO A 19 0.09 -2.26 11.69
CA PRO A 19 0.64 -1.74 12.95
C PRO A 19 2.10 -2.15 13.22
N THR A 20 2.52 -3.28 12.66
CA THR A 20 3.85 -3.88 12.76
C THR A 20 4.39 -4.27 11.39
N LEU A 21 5.72 -4.45 11.28
CA LEU A 21 6.34 -4.93 10.03
C LEU A 21 5.88 -6.34 9.67
N VAL A 22 5.61 -7.19 10.67
CA VAL A 22 5.08 -8.55 10.45
C VAL A 22 3.72 -8.47 9.75
N GLN A 23 2.81 -7.64 10.24
CA GLN A 23 1.51 -7.43 9.60
C GLN A 23 1.62 -6.78 8.23
N CYS A 24 2.62 -5.92 7.96
CA CYS A 24 2.89 -5.44 6.61
C CYS A 24 3.28 -6.61 5.68
N VAL A 25 4.12 -7.54 6.14
CA VAL A 25 4.48 -8.73 5.35
C VAL A 25 3.28 -9.64 5.13
N GLU A 26 2.46 -9.89 6.15
CA GLU A 26 1.23 -10.67 6.03
C GLU A 26 0.24 -10.02 5.07
N THR A 27 0.07 -8.70 5.16
CA THR A 27 -0.74 -7.92 4.21
C THR A 27 -0.22 -8.10 2.79
N ALA A 28 1.08 -7.90 2.55
CA ALA A 28 1.66 -8.07 1.22
C ALA A 28 1.41 -9.49 0.66
N LYS A 29 1.63 -10.53 1.48
CA LYS A 29 1.35 -11.92 1.12
C LYS A 29 -0.12 -12.17 0.81
N HIS A 30 -1.04 -11.60 1.59
CA HIS A 30 -2.48 -11.69 1.35
C HIS A 30 -2.87 -11.15 -0.04
N TYR A 31 -2.15 -10.14 -0.53
CA TYR A 31 -2.34 -9.56 -1.87
C TYR A 31 -1.43 -10.20 -2.94
N GLY A 32 -0.80 -11.36 -2.67
CA GLY A 32 0.03 -12.07 -3.62
C GLY A 32 1.40 -11.43 -3.90
N ILE A 33 1.89 -10.58 -2.99
CA ILE A 33 3.18 -9.90 -3.11
C ILE A 33 4.20 -10.61 -2.21
N GLU A 34 5.18 -11.27 -2.81
CA GLU A 34 6.17 -12.06 -2.06
C GLU A 34 7.32 -11.21 -1.47
N ARG A 35 7.61 -10.05 -2.05
CA ARG A 35 8.74 -9.20 -1.64
C ARG A 35 8.31 -7.76 -1.42
N VAL A 36 8.19 -7.34 -0.17
CA VAL A 36 7.80 -5.98 0.23
C VAL A 36 8.93 -4.95 0.08
N ALA A 37 10.16 -5.41 -0.23
CA ALA A 37 11.37 -4.60 -0.35
C ALA A 37 11.71 -4.29 -1.82
N SER A 38 10.82 -3.59 -2.53
CA SER A 38 11.15 -2.97 -3.82
C SER A 38 11.07 -1.45 -3.69
N ASP A 39 11.76 -0.72 -4.57
CA ASP A 39 11.66 0.75 -4.63
C ASP A 39 10.24 1.26 -4.91
N SER A 40 9.34 0.39 -5.40
CA SER A 40 7.93 0.69 -5.66
C SER A 40 7.00 0.41 -4.48
N MET A 41 7.51 -0.05 -3.33
CA MET A 41 6.70 -0.34 -2.15
C MET A 41 7.26 0.28 -0.86
N ARG A 42 6.37 0.69 0.04
CA ARG A 42 6.76 1.13 1.39
C ARG A 42 5.86 0.57 2.47
N SER A 43 6.46 -0.08 3.46
CA SER A 43 5.79 -0.47 4.69
C SER A 43 5.54 0.74 5.58
N VAL A 44 4.30 0.94 6.01
CA VAL A 44 3.88 2.03 6.89
C VAL A 44 3.28 1.45 8.16
N THR A 45 4.02 1.62 9.26
CA THR A 45 3.66 1.07 10.57
C THR A 45 3.25 2.11 11.60
N ASP A 46 3.18 3.38 11.21
CA ASP A 46 2.90 4.49 12.10
C ASP A 46 2.08 5.56 11.40
N ALA A 47 1.14 6.17 12.14
CA ALA A 47 0.23 7.17 11.62
C ALA A 47 0.96 8.41 11.07
N CYS A 48 2.08 8.81 11.68
CA CYS A 48 2.87 9.96 11.21
C CYS A 48 3.45 9.69 9.82
N ARG A 49 3.78 8.44 9.50
CA ARG A 49 4.33 8.03 8.20
C ARG A 49 3.29 7.92 7.08
N LEU A 50 2.00 8.06 7.40
CA LEU A 50 0.95 8.23 6.39
C LEU A 50 0.86 9.68 5.86
N ARG A 51 1.58 10.62 6.47
CA ARG A 51 1.63 12.02 6.00
C ARG A 51 2.64 12.15 4.87
N GLY A 52 2.48 13.20 4.04
CA GLY A 52 3.42 13.53 2.97
C GLY A 52 3.23 12.79 1.63
N TRP A 53 2.34 11.81 1.56
CA TRP A 53 2.03 11.13 0.30
C TRP A 53 1.23 12.00 -0.68
N ARG A 54 1.47 11.80 -1.98
CA ARG A 54 0.75 12.49 -3.06
C ARG A 54 -0.73 12.09 -3.02
N ALA A 55 -1.62 12.97 -3.47
CA ALA A 55 -3.04 12.64 -3.55
C ALA A 55 -3.28 11.41 -4.44
N GLY A 56 -4.22 10.55 -4.04
CA GLY A 56 -4.53 9.30 -4.73
C GLY A 56 -3.45 8.22 -4.66
N THR A 57 -2.50 8.31 -3.71
CA THR A 57 -1.49 7.25 -3.51
C THR A 57 -2.18 5.94 -3.10
N PRO A 58 -1.90 4.82 -3.80
CA PRO A 58 -2.52 3.54 -3.48
C PRO A 58 -1.94 2.93 -2.20
N PHE A 59 -2.80 2.27 -1.42
CA PHE A 59 -2.38 1.44 -0.28
C PHE A 59 -3.11 0.10 -0.26
N ILE A 60 -2.50 -0.88 0.41
CA ILE A 60 -3.13 -2.11 0.87
C ILE A 60 -3.08 -2.18 2.39
N ALA A 61 -4.14 -2.75 2.97
CA ALA A 61 -4.26 -3.03 4.38
C ALA A 61 -5.13 -4.29 4.53
N HIS A 62 -4.74 -5.19 5.41
CA HIS A 62 -5.50 -6.40 5.73
C HIS A 62 -5.77 -6.45 7.23
N ASP A 63 -6.88 -7.12 7.60
CA ASP A 63 -7.27 -7.36 8.99
C ASP A 63 -7.26 -6.09 9.87
N ARG A 64 -7.87 -5.01 9.37
CA ARG A 64 -7.88 -3.70 10.06
C ARG A 64 -8.63 -3.73 11.39
N GLU A 65 -9.59 -4.63 11.54
CA GLU A 65 -10.39 -4.77 12.76
C GLU A 65 -9.51 -5.15 13.97
N SER A 66 -8.46 -5.96 13.75
CA SER A 66 -7.53 -6.37 14.80
C SER A 66 -6.57 -5.27 15.26
N TRP A 67 -6.43 -4.17 14.49
CA TRP A 67 -5.48 -3.10 14.81
C TRP A 67 -5.87 -2.33 16.07
N SER A 68 -7.16 -2.33 16.40
CA SER A 68 -7.73 -1.69 17.59
C SER A 68 -7.24 -2.30 18.92
N ALA A 69 -6.58 -3.46 18.89
CA ALA A 69 -5.99 -4.09 20.08
C ALA A 69 -4.89 -3.25 20.75
N THR A 70 -4.34 -2.25 20.04
CA THR A 70 -3.34 -1.32 20.60
C THR A 70 -3.69 0.11 20.24
N LYS A 71 -3.34 1.06 21.12
CA LYS A 71 -3.51 2.50 20.85
C LYS A 71 -2.84 2.92 19.53
N LYS A 72 -1.64 2.42 19.27
CA LYS A 72 -0.90 2.71 18.04
C LYS A 72 -1.64 2.23 16.79
N GLY A 73 -2.23 1.02 16.82
CA GLY A 73 -3.02 0.50 15.71
C GLY A 73 -4.33 1.25 15.52
N GLN A 74 -4.99 1.66 16.60
CA GLN A 74 -6.18 2.52 16.55
C GLN A 74 -5.86 3.89 15.93
N ASP A 75 -4.77 4.53 16.33
CA ASP A 75 -4.32 5.81 15.77
C ASP A 75 -4.00 5.68 14.27
N LEU A 76 -3.33 4.58 13.89
CA LEU A 76 -3.01 4.26 12.50
C LEU A 76 -4.28 4.09 11.66
N ASP A 77 -5.26 3.32 12.16
CA ASP A 77 -6.53 3.08 11.47
C ASP A 77 -7.35 4.36 11.29
N THR A 78 -7.42 5.17 12.35
CA THR A 78 -8.12 6.47 12.34
C THR A 78 -7.51 7.42 11.30
N VAL A 79 -6.18 7.59 11.32
CA VAL A 79 -5.50 8.49 10.37
C VAL A 79 -5.61 7.96 8.94
N LEU A 80 -5.52 6.64 8.74
CA LEU A 80 -5.72 6.03 7.43
C LEU A 80 -7.12 6.34 6.90
N GLY A 81 -8.16 6.16 7.72
CA GLY A 81 -9.55 6.48 7.38
C GLY A 81 -9.73 7.94 6.97
N ILE A 82 -9.21 8.89 7.75
CA ILE A 82 -9.27 10.34 7.45
C ILE A 82 -8.61 10.64 6.10
N LEU A 83 -7.43 10.09 5.83
CA LEU A 83 -6.70 10.33 4.59
C LEU A 83 -7.40 9.72 3.37
N VAL A 84 -8.13 8.62 3.55
CA VAL A 84 -8.98 8.03 2.50
C VAL A 84 -10.17 8.93 2.21
N GLN A 85 -10.87 9.42 3.23
CA GLN A 85 -11.99 10.35 3.07
C GLN A 85 -11.58 11.65 2.38
N GLN A 86 -10.36 12.13 2.64
CA GLN A 86 -9.79 13.31 1.98
C GLN A 86 -9.28 13.05 0.56
N GLY A 87 -9.36 11.82 0.04
CA GLY A 87 -8.84 11.45 -1.28
C GLY A 87 -7.31 11.46 -1.38
N ARG A 88 -6.60 11.60 -0.24
CA ARG A 88 -5.14 11.60 -0.21
C ARG A 88 -4.58 10.21 -0.42
N LEU A 89 -5.20 9.21 0.21
CA LEU A 89 -4.92 7.80 0.01
C LEU A 89 -6.13 7.13 -0.63
N ARG A 90 -5.90 6.04 -1.34
CA ARG A 90 -6.97 5.20 -1.88
C ARG A 90 -6.59 3.73 -1.81
N ILE A 91 -7.59 2.86 -1.76
CA ILE A 91 -7.37 1.42 -1.87
C ILE A 91 -6.73 1.11 -3.24
N ALA A 92 -5.74 0.23 -3.22
CA ALA A 92 -5.07 -0.26 -4.42
C ALA A 92 -6.06 -1.03 -5.31
N LYS A 93 -5.96 -0.82 -6.62
CA LYS A 93 -6.71 -1.55 -7.64
C LYS A 93 -5.83 -2.67 -8.22
N ALA A 94 -6.43 -3.60 -8.95
CA ALA A 94 -5.71 -4.70 -9.60
C ALA A 94 -4.48 -4.25 -10.41
N ARG A 95 -4.57 -3.10 -11.10
CA ARG A 95 -3.43 -2.53 -11.82
C ARG A 95 -2.27 -2.13 -10.89
N ASP A 96 -2.56 -1.52 -9.74
CA ASP A 96 -1.53 -1.12 -8.78
C ASP A 96 -0.83 -2.35 -8.18
N LEU A 97 -1.61 -3.40 -7.89
CA LEU A 97 -1.08 -4.68 -7.40
C LEU A 97 -0.18 -5.34 -8.44
N LYS A 98 -0.60 -5.37 -9.71
CA LYS A 98 0.21 -5.90 -10.81
C LYS A 98 1.51 -5.12 -11.00
N GLU A 99 1.47 -3.79 -10.89
CA GLU A 99 2.66 -2.92 -10.95
C GLU A 99 3.60 -3.13 -9.74
N ALA A 100 3.05 -3.54 -8.59
CA ALA A 100 3.82 -3.91 -7.39
C ALA A 100 4.36 -5.36 -7.43
N GLY A 101 4.08 -6.12 -8.49
CA GLY A 101 4.56 -7.49 -8.66
C GLY A 101 3.69 -8.55 -7.98
N ALA A 102 2.41 -8.25 -7.71
CA ALA A 102 1.48 -9.27 -7.24
C ALA A 102 1.35 -10.39 -8.30
N VAL A 103 1.63 -11.62 -7.89
CA VAL A 103 1.35 -12.79 -8.72
C VAL A 103 -0.16 -13.00 -8.74
N VAL A 104 -0.76 -12.77 -9.92
CA VAL A 104 -2.13 -13.21 -10.17
C VAL A 104 -2.05 -14.73 -10.25
N SER A 105 -2.42 -15.43 -9.19
CA SER A 105 -2.63 -16.88 -9.26
C SER A 105 -3.74 -17.14 -10.29
N SER A 106 -3.34 -17.48 -11.50
CA SER A 106 -4.21 -17.94 -12.57
C SER A 106 -4.67 -19.38 -12.33
N GLU A 107 -5.20 -19.66 -11.14
CA GLU A 107 -5.72 -20.97 -10.75
C GLU A 107 -6.94 -20.81 -9.83
N VAL A 108 -8.08 -20.44 -10.43
CA VAL A 108 -9.38 -21.06 -10.10
C VAL A 108 -10.18 -21.10 -11.41
N ALA A 109 -9.74 -21.96 -12.33
CA ALA A 109 -10.58 -22.45 -13.42
C ALA A 109 -10.52 -23.97 -13.35
N ARG A 110 -11.36 -24.55 -12.49
CA ARG A 110 -11.82 -25.93 -12.56
C ARG A 110 -13.11 -26.05 -11.76
#